data_AF-A0A4V5NHY5-F1
#
_entry.id   AF-A0A4V5NHY5-F1
#
_cell.length_a   1.000
_cell.length_b   1.000
_cell.length_c   1.000
_cell.angle_alpha   90.00
_cell.angle_beta   90.00
_cell.angle_gamma   90.00
#
_symmetry.space_group_name_H-M   'P 1'
#
loop_
_entity.id
_entity.type
_entity.pdbx_description
1 polymer ?
#
loop_
_entity_poly.entity_id
_entity_poly.type
_entity_poly.pdbx_seq_one_letter_code
_entity_poly.pdbx_strand_id
1 'polypeptide(L)'
;MSTTATTQLPSIQVAKPKPPMATGENAGPPAPSSNSADLPAPAAVNASPAALSGNSAVPPASTTPNTGPQTSPDNEFGVPPEHLVCMQMLDEAFVSQNGGVPASNAVRRPAETNGDFTLTLTDSLKWENGRTITVKLLGGSELVRAKVKQYAVLWSQYASIQFRFVDEGNADVKVSFIQDHSSHSKVGILCLDVDQSLPTMNFGWFHDDTAEAEFQRTIVHEFGHVLGAFHEQNNPNLHINWNKEVVYAYYLEKDGWNRSIVDQNMFTPVRDPDATAWDRNSIMQYKILADWNFDGVSVGENWVLSDQDKAFIRAMYPPTQVDKGYWLSGESGQINQTSWSENIRYDSEYSAPPLLGLGLSRIDAWHDPMGTYAVCLSTWAENNRATMFDLQFDGWPVRNFGAGATWVEFDAGRYPNVEVNTRGFSFPAPTRAQGFNIRFRNAHAAPPKVLVWLNGLAMGSGTQSKCMGTTLGPVTTTGCSLAISSLNSDSDLYMGNATYVVIPADTPGIQIGNVNAGVPGIGAVPGHQVVVQPASNAIPVRFAAGAFSTVPKVFLAVNQLDYSRGDFVRLNAYVTDVSVTGFTAHFDTWAQSEMLGVAGTWIAMV
;
A
#
# COMPACT_ATOMS: atom_id res chain seq x y z
N MET A 1 35.20 -43.44 37.08
CA MET A 1 34.43 -44.64 37.48
C MET A 1 33.08 -44.57 36.78
N SER A 2 32.54 -45.68 36.26
CA SER A 2 31.13 -45.87 35.82
C SER A 2 30.52 -44.93 34.75
N THR A 3 29.71 -45.40 33.79
CA THR A 3 29.61 -46.75 33.18
C THR A 3 28.96 -46.63 31.79
N THR A 4 29.22 -47.64 30.96
CA THR A 4 28.46 -48.17 29.80
C THR A 4 26.94 -47.86 29.74
N ALA A 5 26.27 -47.88 28.57
CA ALA A 5 26.47 -48.86 27.49
C ALA A 5 26.09 -48.42 26.06
N THR A 6 26.57 -49.21 25.10
CA THR A 6 26.32 -49.13 23.65
C THR A 6 25.37 -50.25 23.21
N THR A 7 24.51 -50.00 22.21
CA THR A 7 23.94 -51.07 21.36
C THR A 7 23.57 -50.56 19.96
N GLN A 8 23.70 -51.41 18.95
CA GLN A 8 23.35 -51.15 17.54
C GLN A 8 22.33 -52.18 17.03
N LEU A 9 21.44 -51.73 16.12
CA LEU A 9 20.87 -52.51 14.99
C LEU A 9 19.96 -53.72 15.37
N PRO A 10 19.12 -54.30 14.46
CA PRO A 10 19.25 -54.36 13.00
C PRO A 10 17.98 -54.09 12.15
N SER A 11 18.17 -54.17 10.82
CA SER A 11 17.14 -54.14 9.77
C SER A 11 16.59 -55.54 9.45
N ILE A 12 15.38 -55.64 8.84
CA ILE A 12 14.90 -56.82 8.05
C ILE A 12 13.69 -56.41 7.16
N GLN A 13 13.28 -57.26 6.20
CA GLN A 13 12.52 -56.87 4.98
C GLN A 13 11.14 -57.56 4.74
N VAL A 14 10.26 -56.84 4.01
CA VAL A 14 9.35 -57.27 2.91
C VAL A 14 8.23 -58.33 3.13
N ALA A 15 6.98 -57.97 2.76
CA ALA A 15 6.00 -58.84 2.02
C ALA A 15 4.74 -58.06 1.49
N LYS A 16 4.06 -58.60 0.47
CA LYS A 16 2.68 -58.27 -0.02
C LYS A 16 1.91 -59.58 -0.30
N PRO A 17 0.56 -59.64 -0.21
CA PRO A 17 -0.28 -59.86 -1.41
C PRO A 17 -1.71 -59.21 -1.38
N LYS A 18 -2.75 -59.82 -2.00
CA LYS A 18 -3.99 -59.19 -2.58
C LYS A 18 -5.34 -59.91 -2.16
N PRO A 19 -6.53 -59.93 -2.85
CA PRO A 19 -7.86 -59.72 -2.19
C PRO A 19 -9.02 -60.78 -2.45
N PRO A 20 -10.25 -60.59 -1.88
CA PRO A 20 -11.52 -61.33 -2.16
C PRO A 20 -12.62 -60.50 -2.91
N MET A 21 -13.88 -61.01 -3.08
CA MET A 21 -14.96 -60.32 -3.86
C MET A 21 -16.46 -60.77 -3.65
N ALA A 22 -17.42 -59.81 -3.82
CA ALA A 22 -18.77 -59.89 -4.47
C ALA A 22 -20.06 -60.57 -3.87
N THR A 23 -21.22 -60.27 -4.52
CA THR A 23 -22.66 -60.74 -4.40
C THR A 23 -23.59 -60.08 -3.35
N GLY A 24 -24.94 -59.97 -3.49
CA GLY A 24 -25.86 -60.16 -4.65
C GLY A 24 -27.39 -60.29 -4.33
N GLU A 25 -28.30 -59.90 -5.28
CA GLU A 25 -29.77 -60.25 -5.40
C GLU A 25 -30.82 -59.78 -4.32
N ASN A 26 -32.18 -59.76 -4.46
CA ASN A 26 -33.26 -59.64 -5.52
C ASN A 26 -34.66 -59.38 -4.78
N ALA A 27 -35.94 -59.31 -5.24
CA ALA A 27 -36.76 -59.32 -6.49
C ALA A 27 -38.25 -58.86 -6.18
N GLY A 28 -39.15 -58.59 -7.17
CA GLY A 28 -40.65 -58.63 -7.01
C GLY A 28 -41.58 -57.57 -7.74
N PRO A 29 -42.43 -57.94 -8.74
CA PRO A 29 -43.40 -57.08 -9.52
C PRO A 29 -44.92 -57.40 -9.20
N PRO A 30 -46.03 -57.13 -9.98
CA PRO A 30 -46.28 -56.48 -11.31
C PRO A 30 -47.64 -55.65 -11.51
N ALA A 31 -47.98 -55.29 -12.78
CA ALA A 31 -49.33 -55.18 -13.46
C ALA A 31 -50.05 -53.80 -13.80
N PRO A 32 -50.85 -53.66 -14.91
CA PRO A 32 -51.09 -52.38 -15.65
C PRO A 32 -52.52 -52.03 -16.21
N SER A 33 -52.70 -50.87 -16.89
CA SER A 33 -53.92 -50.42 -17.63
C SER A 33 -53.62 -49.46 -18.84
N SER A 34 -54.63 -48.89 -19.55
CA SER A 34 -54.44 -48.14 -20.83
C SER A 34 -55.57 -47.13 -21.27
N ASN A 35 -55.33 -46.44 -22.42
CA ASN A 35 -56.25 -45.77 -23.40
C ASN A 35 -56.48 -44.21 -23.47
N SER A 36 -55.97 -43.60 -24.56
CA SER A 36 -56.59 -42.71 -25.60
C SER A 36 -57.25 -41.30 -25.38
N ALA A 37 -56.81 -40.34 -26.24
CA ALA A 37 -57.58 -39.33 -27.05
C ALA A 37 -57.77 -37.83 -26.62
N ASP A 38 -57.22 -36.94 -27.49
CA ASP A 38 -57.51 -35.54 -27.94
C ASP A 38 -58.21 -34.41 -27.12
N LEU A 39 -57.54 -33.23 -27.14
CA LEU A 39 -58.02 -31.81 -27.05
C LEU A 39 -58.71 -31.36 -25.72
N PRO A 40 -58.85 -30.04 -25.40
CA PRO A 40 -58.60 -28.80 -26.18
C PRO A 40 -57.74 -27.74 -25.44
N ALA A 41 -58.00 -26.43 -25.68
CA ALA A 41 -57.40 -25.26 -25.00
C ALA A 41 -58.50 -24.39 -24.31
N PRO A 42 -58.22 -23.21 -23.71
CA PRO A 42 -57.48 -23.04 -22.45
C PRO A 42 -58.19 -22.13 -21.41
N ALA A 43 -58.10 -22.45 -20.10
CA ALA A 43 -58.36 -21.48 -19.01
C ALA A 43 -57.82 -21.92 -17.62
N ALA A 44 -57.01 -21.04 -17.00
CA ALA A 44 -56.84 -20.68 -15.57
C ALA A 44 -57.03 -21.66 -14.36
N VAL A 45 -56.35 -21.27 -13.26
CA VAL A 45 -56.60 -21.57 -11.81
C VAL A 45 -55.84 -22.74 -11.14
N ASN A 46 -54.88 -22.34 -10.28
CA ASN A 46 -54.36 -22.93 -9.03
C ASN A 46 -53.74 -24.35 -8.91
N ALA A 47 -52.66 -24.35 -8.12
CA ALA A 47 -52.18 -25.39 -7.18
C ALA A 47 -51.33 -26.60 -7.68
N SER A 48 -50.23 -26.79 -6.95
CA SER A 48 -49.25 -27.89 -6.91
C SER A 48 -49.89 -29.29 -6.64
N PRO A 49 -49.21 -30.46 -6.85
CA PRO A 49 -47.74 -30.60 -6.80
C PRO A 49 -47.04 -31.66 -7.71
N ALA A 50 -45.69 -31.62 -7.65
CA ALA A 50 -44.74 -32.74 -7.67
C ALA A 50 -44.73 -33.81 -8.80
N ALA A 51 -43.76 -33.62 -9.72
CA ALA A 51 -42.57 -34.48 -9.90
C ALA A 51 -42.63 -35.90 -10.54
N LEU A 52 -41.73 -36.08 -11.53
CA LEU A 52 -40.98 -37.32 -11.88
C LEU A 52 -41.77 -38.48 -12.53
N SER A 53 -41.21 -39.30 -13.44
CA SER A 53 -39.85 -39.38 -14.04
C SER A 53 -39.87 -40.04 -15.44
N GLY A 54 -38.76 -39.96 -16.17
CA GLY A 54 -38.51 -40.74 -17.41
C GLY A 54 -37.18 -40.32 -18.04
N ASN A 55 -36.14 -41.18 -18.00
CA ASN A 55 -34.76 -40.73 -18.18
C ASN A 55 -33.99 -41.48 -19.30
N SER A 56 -33.40 -40.71 -20.22
CA SER A 56 -32.16 -40.96 -20.98
C SER A 56 -31.98 -42.19 -21.92
N ALA A 57 -31.78 -41.87 -23.23
CA ALA A 57 -30.50 -42.05 -23.98
C ALA A 57 -30.40 -42.97 -25.24
N VAL A 58 -30.05 -42.35 -26.40
CA VAL A 58 -28.94 -42.72 -27.33
C VAL A 58 -29.13 -43.99 -28.24
N PRO A 59 -28.48 -44.21 -29.44
CA PRO A 59 -27.56 -43.43 -30.31
C PRO A 59 -28.13 -43.18 -31.78
N PRO A 60 -27.43 -43.42 -32.93
CA PRO A 60 -26.60 -42.44 -33.70
C PRO A 60 -26.89 -42.31 -35.23
N ALA A 61 -26.19 -41.42 -35.96
CA ALA A 61 -25.91 -41.51 -37.42
C ALA A 61 -24.74 -40.59 -37.88
N SER A 62 -24.13 -40.83 -39.06
CA SER A 62 -23.02 -40.00 -39.62
C SER A 62 -22.77 -40.20 -41.14
N THR A 63 -21.92 -39.33 -41.75
CA THR A 63 -21.31 -39.38 -43.13
C THR A 63 -22.24 -39.08 -44.33
N THR A 64 -21.85 -38.57 -45.53
CA THR A 64 -20.65 -37.90 -46.17
C THR A 64 -21.07 -37.40 -47.60
N PRO A 65 -20.22 -36.96 -48.58
CA PRO A 65 -18.86 -36.34 -48.64
C PRO A 65 -18.75 -35.06 -49.54
N ASN A 66 -17.61 -34.31 -49.53
CA ASN A 66 -16.73 -34.01 -50.70
C ASN A 66 -15.43 -33.23 -50.31
N THR A 67 -14.54 -32.85 -51.25
CA THR A 67 -13.11 -32.49 -50.96
C THR A 67 -12.54 -31.17 -51.56
N GLY A 68 -11.95 -30.31 -50.69
CA GLY A 68 -10.80 -29.37 -50.93
C GLY A 68 -10.97 -28.16 -51.89
N PRO A 69 -9.96 -27.23 -52.00
CA PRO A 69 -8.67 -27.13 -51.27
C PRO A 69 -8.23 -25.71 -50.76
N GLN A 70 -7.14 -25.68 -49.96
CA GLN A 70 -6.08 -24.64 -49.81
C GLN A 70 -6.24 -23.23 -49.14
N THR A 71 -5.22 -22.94 -48.30
CA THR A 71 -4.50 -21.66 -48.02
C THR A 71 -5.05 -20.53 -47.12
N SER A 72 -4.11 -19.95 -46.36
CA SER A 72 -4.14 -18.75 -45.49
C SER A 72 -3.59 -17.51 -46.26
N PRO A 73 -3.53 -16.25 -45.75
CA PRO A 73 -3.84 -15.79 -44.38
C PRO A 73 -4.59 -14.42 -44.22
N ASP A 74 -4.78 -14.04 -42.95
CA ASP A 74 -4.88 -12.68 -42.36
C ASP A 74 -6.14 -11.79 -42.51
N ASN A 75 -6.33 -10.97 -41.45
CA ASN A 75 -7.27 -9.87 -41.22
C ASN A 75 -8.78 -10.14 -41.17
N GLU A 76 -9.31 -10.29 -39.94
CA GLU A 76 -10.61 -9.73 -39.56
C GLU A 76 -10.60 -9.28 -38.08
N PHE A 77 -11.30 -8.18 -37.73
CA PHE A 77 -11.33 -7.62 -36.37
C PHE A 77 -12.45 -8.28 -35.54
N GLY A 78 -12.14 -8.98 -34.45
CA GLY A 78 -13.14 -9.56 -33.55
C GLY A 78 -12.61 -10.15 -32.23
N VAL A 79 -12.87 -9.45 -31.13
CA VAL A 79 -12.91 -9.96 -29.73
C VAL A 79 -14.32 -10.54 -29.53
N PRO A 80 -14.61 -11.68 -28.83
CA PRO A 80 -14.10 -12.19 -27.52
C PRO A 80 -13.62 -13.67 -27.61
N PRO A 81 -13.47 -14.53 -26.54
CA PRO A 81 -13.87 -14.38 -25.13
C PRO A 81 -12.85 -14.77 -24.03
N GLU A 82 -13.29 -14.65 -22.78
CA GLU A 82 -12.50 -14.66 -21.54
C GLU A 82 -13.08 -15.53 -20.39
N HIS A 83 -12.38 -15.55 -19.25
CA HIS A 83 -12.75 -16.09 -17.92
C HIS A 83 -12.76 -17.62 -17.67
N LEU A 84 -12.19 -18.00 -16.50
CA LEU A 84 -12.26 -19.31 -15.80
C LEU A 84 -11.49 -20.48 -16.52
N VAL A 85 -10.85 -21.47 -15.87
CA VAL A 85 -10.69 -21.95 -14.47
C VAL A 85 -9.17 -22.29 -14.30
N CYS A 86 -8.47 -21.94 -13.20
CA CYS A 86 -8.42 -22.69 -11.94
C CYS A 86 -7.98 -21.82 -10.75
N MET A 87 -8.81 -21.79 -9.71
CA MET A 87 -8.41 -21.50 -8.32
C MET A 87 -8.50 -22.78 -7.47
N GLN A 88 -8.33 -22.65 -6.15
CA GLN A 88 -8.37 -23.64 -5.05
C GLN A 88 -6.98 -24.15 -4.64
N MET A 89 -6.61 -24.20 -3.35
CA MET A 89 -7.38 -24.02 -2.11
C MET A 89 -6.64 -23.10 -1.11
N LEU A 90 -7.36 -22.34 -0.28
CA LEU A 90 -7.21 -22.35 1.20
C LEU A 90 -8.48 -21.74 1.84
N ASP A 91 -8.66 -21.95 3.15
CA ASP A 91 -9.94 -21.82 3.87
C ASP A 91 -10.24 -20.38 4.34
N GLU A 92 -11.50 -19.96 4.28
CA GLU A 92 -11.98 -18.58 4.56
C GLU A 92 -12.24 -18.34 6.07
N ALA A 93 -12.23 -19.40 6.89
CA ALA A 93 -12.85 -19.40 8.22
C ALA A 93 -12.02 -18.81 9.38
N PHE A 94 -11.57 -17.54 9.31
CA PHE A 94 -11.35 -16.72 10.53
C PHE A 94 -11.29 -15.17 10.36
N VAL A 95 -11.19 -14.63 9.14
CA VAL A 95 -10.91 -13.18 8.95
C VAL A 95 -12.18 -12.32 8.93
N SER A 96 -12.79 -12.10 10.10
CA SER A 96 -13.48 -10.84 10.46
C SER A 96 -14.22 -10.92 11.80
N GLN A 97 -13.74 -10.19 12.82
CA GLN A 97 -14.60 -9.62 13.87
C GLN A 97 -14.09 -8.26 14.35
N ASN A 98 -14.76 -7.21 13.86
CA ASN A 98 -15.00 -5.92 14.52
C ASN A 98 -13.80 -5.07 15.03
N GLY A 99 -13.65 -3.87 14.46
CA GLY A 99 -13.15 -2.71 15.23
C GLY A 99 -12.25 -1.75 14.46
N GLY A 100 -12.50 -0.45 14.62
CA GLY A 100 -11.57 0.60 14.21
C GLY A 100 -10.34 0.70 15.13
N VAL A 101 -9.28 1.30 14.61
CA VAL A 101 -7.89 1.26 15.11
C VAL A 101 -7.68 1.75 16.56
N PRO A 102 -6.94 0.98 17.38
CA PRO A 102 -6.09 1.48 18.46
C PRO A 102 -4.63 1.65 17.96
N ALA A 103 -4.02 2.80 18.22
CA ALA A 103 -2.69 3.19 17.67
C ALA A 103 -1.47 2.41 18.24
N SER A 104 -1.68 1.29 18.94
CA SER A 104 -0.62 0.40 19.46
C SER A 104 -0.28 -0.78 18.54
N ASN A 105 -1.08 -1.03 17.50
CA ASN A 105 -1.07 -2.30 16.77
C ASN A 105 -0.63 -2.18 15.30
N ALA A 106 0.14 -1.15 14.95
CA ALA A 106 0.74 -0.99 13.62
C ALA A 106 1.89 -2.00 13.40
N VAL A 107 1.54 -3.27 13.15
CA VAL A 107 2.50 -4.33 12.82
C VAL A 107 2.58 -4.47 11.30
N ARG A 108 3.77 -4.17 10.78
CA ARG A 108 4.35 -4.41 9.43
C ARG A 108 3.43 -4.83 8.26
N ARG A 109 3.68 -4.16 7.13
CA ARG A 109 3.35 -4.54 5.74
C ARG A 109 2.94 -6.02 5.55
N PRO A 110 1.76 -6.29 4.97
CA PRO A 110 1.59 -7.48 4.13
C PRO A 110 2.67 -7.47 3.04
N ALA A 111 3.28 -8.63 2.77
CA ALA A 111 4.35 -8.70 1.77
C ALA A 111 3.77 -8.65 0.36
N GLU A 112 3.87 -7.49 -0.31
CA GLU A 112 3.70 -7.40 -1.76
C GLU A 112 4.86 -8.11 -2.46
N THR A 113 4.66 -9.37 -2.84
CA THR A 113 5.65 -10.17 -3.55
C THR A 113 5.75 -9.74 -5.02
N ASN A 114 6.52 -8.68 -5.28
CA ASN A 114 6.83 -8.17 -6.62
C ASN A 114 8.34 -7.98 -6.82
N GLY A 115 9.06 -9.08 -7.07
CA GLY A 115 10.43 -9.09 -7.61
C GLY A 115 11.55 -9.51 -6.64
N ASP A 116 12.48 -10.31 -7.15
CA ASP A 116 13.66 -10.82 -6.44
C ASP A 116 14.78 -9.74 -6.33
N PHE A 117 14.77 -8.96 -5.25
CA PHE A 117 15.74 -7.87 -5.00
C PHE A 117 16.53 -8.07 -3.70
N THR A 118 17.80 -7.66 -3.66
CA THR A 118 18.77 -8.29 -2.73
C THR A 118 19.66 -7.36 -1.91
N LEU A 119 19.66 -7.64 -0.61
CA LEU A 119 20.63 -7.45 0.48
C LEU A 119 19.95 -7.99 1.76
N THR A 120 20.61 -8.03 2.92
CA THR A 120 20.01 -8.47 4.20
C THR A 120 19.79 -7.31 5.18
N LEU A 121 18.65 -7.30 5.89
CA LEU A 121 18.26 -6.23 6.80
C LEU A 121 17.00 -6.52 7.65
N THR A 122 17.13 -6.38 8.97
CA THR A 122 15.95 -6.28 9.85
C THR A 122 15.35 -4.86 9.81
N ASP A 123 14.03 -4.74 9.58
CA ASP A 123 13.30 -3.46 9.55
C ASP A 123 13.59 -2.53 10.76
N SER A 124 13.89 -3.12 11.92
CA SER A 124 14.21 -2.39 13.15
C SER A 124 15.49 -1.55 13.10
N LEU A 125 16.34 -1.73 12.09
CA LEU A 125 17.59 -0.95 11.94
C LEU A 125 17.49 0.17 10.88
N LYS A 126 16.37 0.24 10.14
CA LYS A 126 16.19 1.20 9.04
C LYS A 126 16.07 2.63 9.56
N TRP A 127 16.64 3.58 8.84
CA TRP A 127 16.32 4.99 9.04
C TRP A 127 14.85 5.26 8.66
N GLU A 128 14.37 6.42 9.05
CA GLU A 128 13.10 6.92 8.53
C GLU A 128 13.22 7.26 7.04
N ASN A 129 12.19 6.95 6.26
CA ASN A 129 12.19 7.27 4.83
C ASN A 129 12.22 8.78 4.61
N GLY A 130 12.92 9.24 3.57
CA GLY A 130 13.13 10.66 3.34
C GLY A 130 14.06 11.36 4.35
N ARG A 131 14.69 10.66 5.31
CA ARG A 131 15.50 11.33 6.35
C ARG A 131 16.76 11.97 5.77
N THR A 132 17.03 13.20 6.23
CA THR A 132 18.34 13.83 6.09
C THR A 132 19.23 13.38 7.26
N ILE A 133 20.18 12.48 6.98
CA ILE A 133 21.18 12.01 7.94
C ILE A 133 22.30 13.05 8.03
N THR A 134 22.63 13.51 9.23
CA THR A 134 23.74 14.42 9.49
C THR A 134 25.05 13.67 9.66
N VAL A 135 26.09 14.14 8.97
CA VAL A 135 27.40 13.48 8.92
C VAL A 135 28.50 14.46 9.32
N LYS A 136 29.29 14.12 10.34
CA LYS A 136 30.48 14.88 10.73
C LYS A 136 31.77 14.13 10.39
N LEU A 137 32.74 14.84 9.85
CA LEU A 137 34.07 14.32 9.52
C LEU A 137 35.09 14.76 10.57
N LEU A 138 35.58 13.80 11.36
CA LEU A 138 36.52 13.97 12.47
C LEU A 138 37.96 13.80 11.99
N GLY A 139 38.58 14.92 11.59
CA GLY A 139 39.89 14.93 10.94
C GLY A 139 39.80 14.63 9.44
N GLY A 140 40.82 13.92 8.92
CA GLY A 140 41.03 13.70 7.48
C GLY A 140 41.63 14.93 6.79
N SER A 141 42.33 14.71 5.67
CA SER A 141 42.78 15.81 4.79
C SER A 141 41.59 16.43 4.06
N GLU A 142 41.79 17.59 3.43
CA GLU A 142 40.75 18.22 2.61
C GLU A 142 40.34 17.33 1.42
N LEU A 143 41.31 16.65 0.78
CA LEU A 143 41.06 15.71 -0.32
C LEU A 143 40.24 14.51 0.14
N VAL A 144 40.67 13.82 1.21
CA VAL A 144 39.94 12.65 1.76
C VAL A 144 38.53 13.06 2.22
N ARG A 145 38.39 14.21 2.89
CA ARG A 145 37.07 14.76 3.29
C ARG A 145 36.18 15.05 2.06
N ALA A 146 36.75 15.58 0.99
CA ALA A 146 36.03 15.82 -0.26
C ALA A 146 35.59 14.50 -0.93
N LYS A 147 36.43 13.46 -0.90
CA LYS A 147 36.07 12.13 -1.45
C LYS A 147 34.94 11.47 -0.67
N VAL A 148 34.95 11.54 0.67
CA VAL A 148 33.81 11.07 1.48
C VAL A 148 32.52 11.81 1.11
N LYS A 149 32.58 13.14 0.94
CA LYS A 149 31.42 13.94 0.48
C LYS A 149 30.97 13.58 -0.94
N GLN A 150 31.89 13.30 -1.86
CA GLN A 150 31.64 12.91 -3.25
C GLN A 150 30.92 11.55 -3.36
N TYR A 151 31.33 10.56 -2.55
CA TYR A 151 30.90 9.17 -2.73
C TYR A 151 29.77 8.70 -1.81
N ALA A 152 29.63 9.25 -0.60
CA ALA A 152 28.51 8.91 0.29
C ALA A 152 27.14 9.15 -0.36
N VAL A 153 27.02 10.21 -1.16
CA VAL A 153 25.77 10.62 -1.82
C VAL A 153 25.38 9.81 -3.06
N LEU A 154 26.17 8.81 -3.47
CA LEU A 154 25.78 7.94 -4.60
C LEU A 154 24.54 7.11 -4.28
N TRP A 155 24.37 6.66 -3.03
CA TRP A 155 23.17 5.96 -2.58
C TRP A 155 21.90 6.82 -2.70
N SER A 156 22.01 8.14 -2.49
CA SER A 156 20.90 9.11 -2.59
C SER A 156 20.31 9.27 -4.00
N GLN A 157 20.87 8.61 -5.02
CA GLN A 157 20.30 8.53 -6.37
C GLN A 157 19.25 7.40 -6.50
N TYR A 158 19.24 6.47 -5.55
CA TYR A 158 18.40 5.26 -5.56
C TYR A 158 17.52 5.17 -4.31
N ALA A 159 18.00 5.70 -3.18
CA ALA A 159 17.32 5.77 -1.90
C ALA A 159 16.80 7.19 -1.61
N SER A 160 15.61 7.28 -1.03
CA SER A 160 15.10 8.50 -0.40
C SER A 160 15.80 8.82 0.93
N ILE A 161 17.12 8.96 0.92
CA ILE A 161 17.93 9.40 2.07
C ILE A 161 18.93 10.45 1.59
N GLN A 162 19.13 11.52 2.35
CA GLN A 162 20.09 12.58 2.02
C GLN A 162 21.17 12.69 3.11
N PHE A 163 22.42 12.90 2.72
CA PHE A 163 23.52 13.15 3.66
C PHE A 163 23.84 14.63 3.76
N ARG A 164 23.58 15.24 4.93
CA ARG A 164 23.96 16.63 5.23
C ARG A 164 25.24 16.66 6.04
N PHE A 165 26.34 17.03 5.40
CA PHE A 165 27.61 17.19 6.10
C PHE A 165 27.60 18.44 6.98
N VAL A 166 28.05 18.29 8.23
CA VAL A 166 28.11 19.36 9.24
C VAL A 166 29.50 19.41 9.88
N ASP A 167 30.04 20.62 10.06
CA ASP A 167 31.35 20.82 10.68
C ASP A 167 31.24 20.99 12.21
N GLU A 168 30.14 21.57 12.71
CA GLU A 168 29.83 21.74 14.15
C GLU A 168 28.53 21.03 14.59
N GLY A 169 28.11 21.23 15.85
CA GLY A 169 26.90 20.60 16.42
C GLY A 169 26.99 19.09 16.66
N ASN A 170 25.85 18.45 16.97
CA ASN A 170 25.73 16.99 17.02
C ASN A 170 25.53 16.42 15.60
N ALA A 171 25.88 15.14 15.40
CA ALA A 171 25.64 14.42 14.15
C ALA A 171 25.13 12.99 14.39
N ASP A 172 24.31 12.49 13.47
CA ASP A 172 23.86 11.09 13.42
C ASP A 172 25.08 10.18 13.20
N VAL A 173 25.87 10.47 12.17
CA VAL A 173 27.06 9.72 11.75
C VAL A 173 28.32 10.54 12.02
N LYS A 174 29.31 9.91 12.67
CA LYS A 174 30.60 10.50 13.07
C LYS A 174 31.72 9.68 12.44
N VAL A 175 32.40 10.22 11.43
CA VAL A 175 33.40 9.52 10.61
C VAL A 175 34.81 9.91 11.06
N SER A 176 35.65 8.94 11.43
CA SER A 176 37.08 9.14 11.70
C SER A 176 37.98 8.58 10.59
N PHE A 177 39.27 8.95 10.65
CA PHE A 177 40.31 8.54 9.69
C PHE A 177 41.54 8.00 10.44
N ILE A 178 41.30 7.18 11.47
CA ILE A 178 42.34 6.56 12.29
C ILE A 178 43.03 5.50 11.43
N GLN A 179 44.35 5.61 11.24
CA GLN A 179 45.12 4.70 10.40
C GLN A 179 45.45 3.41 11.17
N ASP A 180 44.44 2.55 11.32
CA ASP A 180 44.47 1.27 12.02
C ASP A 180 44.31 0.05 11.08
N HIS A 181 44.29 0.30 9.77
CA HIS A 181 43.98 -0.68 8.71
C HIS A 181 42.55 -1.25 8.77
N SER A 182 41.63 -0.66 9.53
CA SER A 182 40.20 -1.03 9.58
C SER A 182 39.29 0.11 9.09
N SER A 183 38.58 -0.15 8.00
CA SER A 183 37.33 0.56 7.71
C SER A 183 36.17 -0.25 8.28
N HIS A 184 35.18 0.44 8.86
CA HIS A 184 33.96 -0.14 9.41
C HIS A 184 32.94 0.96 9.72
N SER A 185 31.66 0.59 9.82
CA SER A 185 30.57 1.46 10.28
C SER A 185 29.59 0.74 11.19
N LYS A 186 28.89 1.50 12.05
CA LYS A 186 27.62 1.06 12.64
C LYS A 186 26.57 0.89 11.55
N VAL A 187 25.66 -0.07 11.79
CA VAL A 187 24.60 -0.45 10.86
C VAL A 187 23.34 0.34 11.15
N GLY A 188 22.85 1.11 10.18
CA GLY A 188 21.56 1.80 10.28
C GLY A 188 21.47 2.78 11.46
N ILE A 189 20.31 2.82 12.12
CA ILE A 189 20.04 3.71 13.26
C ILE A 189 20.93 3.45 14.49
N LEU A 190 21.71 2.36 14.54
CA LEU A 190 22.70 2.12 15.61
C LEU A 190 23.82 3.19 15.64
N CYS A 191 23.89 4.06 14.63
CA CYS A 191 24.70 5.28 14.67
C CYS A 191 24.24 6.28 15.76
N LEU A 192 22.95 6.25 16.14
CA LEU A 192 22.34 7.11 17.15
C LEU A 192 22.71 6.72 18.58
N ASP A 193 22.91 5.42 18.83
CA ASP A 193 23.29 4.88 20.14
C ASP A 193 24.75 5.18 20.52
N VAL A 194 25.56 5.68 19.57
CA VAL A 194 26.96 6.05 19.79
C VAL A 194 27.07 7.50 20.22
N ASP A 195 27.66 7.70 21.40
CA ASP A 195 27.95 9.01 21.99
C ASP A 195 28.62 9.99 21.00
N GLN A 196 28.30 11.28 21.15
CA GLN A 196 28.73 12.33 20.22
C GLN A 196 30.25 12.60 20.23
N SER A 197 30.99 12.11 21.23
CA SER A 197 32.46 12.14 21.28
C SER A 197 33.14 10.97 20.54
N LEU A 198 32.38 9.95 20.10
CA LEU A 198 32.91 8.72 19.50
C LEU A 198 32.53 8.58 18.01
N PRO A 199 33.41 8.01 17.17
CA PRO A 199 33.07 7.70 15.79
C PRO A 199 32.05 6.55 15.70
N THR A 200 31.14 6.65 14.74
CA THR A 200 30.30 5.53 14.27
C THR A 200 30.91 4.81 13.08
N MET A 201 31.86 5.44 12.38
CA MET A 201 32.52 4.93 11.19
C MET A 201 34.01 5.32 11.22
N ASN A 202 34.88 4.43 10.73
CA ASN A 202 36.28 4.74 10.45
C ASN A 202 36.64 4.41 8.99
N PHE A 203 37.59 5.15 8.42
CA PHE A 203 38.29 4.79 7.19
C PHE A 203 39.79 4.57 7.48
N GLY A 204 40.21 3.30 7.50
CA GLY A 204 41.46 2.86 8.14
C GLY A 204 42.75 3.00 7.33
N TRP A 205 42.66 3.41 6.06
CA TRP A 205 43.79 3.39 5.10
C TRP A 205 43.77 4.52 4.05
N PHE A 206 42.94 5.56 4.22
CA PHE A 206 42.84 6.64 3.25
C PHE A 206 43.94 7.70 3.42
N HIS A 207 44.55 8.05 2.28
CA HIS A 207 45.64 9.02 2.12
C HIS A 207 45.40 9.88 0.86
N ASP A 208 46.15 10.97 0.67
CA ASP A 208 45.98 11.87 -0.48
C ASP A 208 46.39 11.26 -1.83
N ASP A 209 47.14 10.15 -1.82
CA ASP A 209 47.53 9.34 -2.97
C ASP A 209 46.67 8.07 -3.17
N THR A 210 45.61 7.89 -2.36
CA THR A 210 44.66 6.77 -2.53
C THR A 210 43.94 6.87 -3.88
N ALA A 211 43.83 5.73 -4.57
CA ALA A 211 43.21 5.67 -5.89
C ALA A 211 41.71 6.00 -5.84
N GLU A 212 41.22 6.74 -6.84
CA GLU A 212 39.81 7.17 -6.97
C GLU A 212 38.82 6.00 -6.85
N ALA A 213 39.17 4.84 -7.42
CA ALA A 213 38.35 3.62 -7.34
C ALA A 213 38.28 3.05 -5.91
N GLU A 214 39.37 3.13 -5.13
CA GLU A 214 39.40 2.64 -3.75
C GLU A 214 38.65 3.57 -2.79
N PHE A 215 38.74 4.89 -3.01
CA PHE A 215 37.81 5.84 -2.39
C PHE A 215 36.36 5.46 -2.69
N GLN A 216 36.00 5.30 -3.96
CA GLN A 216 34.63 4.96 -4.37
C GLN A 216 34.15 3.67 -3.71
N ARG A 217 34.93 2.58 -3.83
CA ARG A 217 34.59 1.25 -3.31
C ARG A 217 34.28 1.31 -1.82
N THR A 218 35.27 1.75 -1.04
CA THR A 218 35.20 1.67 0.42
C THR A 218 34.23 2.71 0.99
N ILE A 219 34.11 3.92 0.42
CA ILE A 219 33.12 4.90 0.90
C ILE A 219 31.69 4.41 0.61
N VAL A 220 31.41 3.88 -0.59
CA VAL A 220 30.05 3.40 -0.90
C VAL A 220 29.70 2.19 -0.04
N HIS A 221 30.65 1.27 0.23
CA HIS A 221 30.48 0.14 1.14
C HIS A 221 30.10 0.60 2.57
N GLU A 222 30.91 1.45 3.19
CA GLU A 222 30.66 1.92 4.57
C GLU A 222 29.37 2.74 4.69
N PHE A 223 29.01 3.51 3.66
CA PHE A 223 27.72 4.21 3.63
C PHE A 223 26.53 3.27 3.33
N GLY A 224 26.76 2.09 2.76
CA GLY A 224 25.78 1.00 2.71
C GLY A 224 25.45 0.48 4.10
N HIS A 225 26.48 0.25 4.94
CA HIS A 225 26.29 -0.05 6.36
C HIS A 225 25.56 1.08 7.10
N VAL A 226 25.93 2.35 6.88
CA VAL A 226 25.17 3.48 7.45
C VAL A 226 23.69 3.39 7.09
N LEU A 227 23.35 3.09 5.83
CA LEU A 227 21.96 2.97 5.41
C LEU A 227 21.25 1.74 5.97
N GLY A 228 22.00 0.73 6.42
CA GLY A 228 21.53 -0.42 7.18
C GLY A 228 21.97 -1.78 6.63
N ALA A 229 22.60 -1.82 5.45
CA ALA A 229 22.99 -3.07 4.81
C ALA A 229 24.02 -3.85 5.64
N PHE A 230 23.91 -5.17 5.66
CA PHE A 230 24.98 -6.08 6.11
C PHE A 230 25.81 -6.57 4.91
N HIS A 231 26.90 -7.30 5.15
CA HIS A 231 27.71 -7.84 4.06
C HIS A 231 27.01 -8.97 3.30
N GLU A 232 27.27 -9.04 2.00
CA GLU A 232 26.62 -9.99 1.11
C GLU A 232 27.17 -11.43 1.27
N GLN A 233 28.42 -11.60 1.72
CA GLN A 233 28.91 -12.93 2.15
C GLN A 233 28.26 -13.45 3.46
N ASN A 234 27.46 -12.62 4.15
CA ASN A 234 26.69 -13.03 5.33
C ASN A 234 25.20 -13.25 4.98
N ASN A 235 24.81 -13.20 3.70
CA ASN A 235 23.47 -13.54 3.25
C ASN A 235 23.13 -15.02 3.60
N PRO A 236 22.03 -15.32 4.31
CA PRO A 236 21.68 -16.69 4.70
C PRO A 236 21.26 -17.61 3.54
N ASN A 237 21.02 -17.06 2.34
CA ASN A 237 20.83 -17.84 1.12
C ASN A 237 22.17 -18.24 0.46
N LEU A 238 23.30 -17.66 0.87
CA LEU A 238 24.63 -18.04 0.39
C LEU A 238 25.12 -19.34 1.06
N HIS A 239 25.39 -20.35 0.24
CA HIS A 239 25.88 -21.65 0.68
C HIS A 239 27.28 -21.89 0.09
N ILE A 240 28.33 -21.70 0.90
CA ILE A 240 29.74 -21.95 0.55
C ILE A 240 30.37 -22.91 1.57
N ASN A 241 31.06 -23.94 1.07
CA ASN A 241 31.84 -24.90 1.83
C ASN A 241 33.23 -24.33 2.17
N TRP A 242 33.26 -23.42 3.14
CA TRP A 242 34.45 -22.65 3.51
C TRP A 242 35.63 -23.50 4.02
N ASN A 243 36.79 -23.31 3.41
CA ASN A 243 38.08 -23.79 3.90
C ASN A 243 38.60 -22.83 4.99
N LYS A 244 37.90 -22.80 6.13
CA LYS A 244 38.05 -21.78 7.18
C LYS A 244 39.49 -21.54 7.63
N GLU A 245 40.33 -22.58 7.69
CA GLU A 245 41.73 -22.47 8.12
C GLU A 245 42.58 -21.59 7.20
N VAL A 246 42.37 -21.64 5.89
CA VAL A 246 43.07 -20.77 4.92
C VAL A 246 42.63 -19.32 5.07
N VAL A 247 41.34 -19.08 5.31
CA VAL A 247 40.78 -17.75 5.53
C VAL A 247 41.27 -17.16 6.86
N TYR A 248 41.29 -17.94 7.94
CA TYR A 248 41.88 -17.52 9.23
C TYR A 248 43.35 -17.15 9.07
N ALA A 249 44.14 -17.94 8.33
CA ALA A 249 45.55 -17.65 8.10
C ALA A 249 45.74 -16.34 7.30
N TYR A 250 44.95 -16.15 6.23
CA TYR A 250 44.98 -14.93 5.43
C TYR A 250 44.66 -13.67 6.26
N TYR A 251 43.51 -13.64 6.95
CA TYR A 251 43.07 -12.45 7.70
C TYR A 251 43.91 -12.18 8.95
N LEU A 252 44.56 -13.20 9.52
CA LEU A 252 45.55 -13.03 10.59
C LEU A 252 46.86 -12.44 10.06
N GLU A 253 47.30 -12.79 8.85
CA GLU A 253 48.51 -12.26 8.22
C GLU A 253 48.33 -10.82 7.70
N LYS A 254 47.18 -10.53 7.07
CA LYS A 254 46.93 -9.23 6.42
C LYS A 254 46.39 -8.17 7.39
N ASP A 255 45.38 -8.54 8.17
CA ASP A 255 44.55 -7.59 8.91
C ASP A 255 44.67 -7.78 10.44
N GLY A 256 45.46 -8.76 10.89
CA GLY A 256 45.64 -9.11 12.30
C GLY A 256 44.41 -9.74 12.96
N TRP A 257 43.39 -10.11 12.20
CA TRP A 257 42.10 -10.57 12.73
C TRP A 257 42.24 -11.94 13.42
N ASN A 258 41.70 -12.04 14.63
CA ASN A 258 41.53 -13.33 15.29
C ASN A 258 40.33 -14.10 14.71
N ARG A 259 40.29 -15.41 14.96
CA ARG A 259 39.25 -16.32 14.41
C ARG A 259 37.81 -15.83 14.65
N SER A 260 37.50 -15.24 15.81
CA SER A 260 36.14 -14.77 16.11
C SER A 260 35.72 -13.56 15.27
N ILE A 261 36.67 -12.71 14.84
CA ILE A 261 36.39 -11.59 13.93
C ILE A 261 36.13 -12.14 12.52
N VAL A 262 36.93 -13.11 12.08
CA VAL A 262 36.75 -13.78 10.78
C VAL A 262 35.43 -14.57 10.75
N ASP A 263 35.08 -15.31 11.81
CA ASP A 263 33.79 -15.99 11.94
C ASP A 263 32.60 -15.03 11.79
N GLN A 264 32.66 -13.87 12.43
CA GLN A 264 31.59 -12.86 12.36
C GLN A 264 31.48 -12.20 10.98
N ASN A 265 32.61 -11.86 10.34
CA ASN A 265 32.59 -11.11 9.07
C ASN A 265 32.48 -12.01 7.83
N MET A 266 32.94 -13.26 7.88
CA MET A 266 32.98 -14.16 6.71
C MET A 266 31.97 -15.30 6.76
N PHE A 267 31.62 -15.80 7.95
CA PHE A 267 31.00 -17.14 8.07
C PHE A 267 29.68 -17.18 8.85
N THR A 268 29.30 -16.10 9.54
CA THR A 268 28.08 -16.05 10.36
C THR A 268 26.96 -15.46 9.52
N PRO A 269 25.90 -16.22 9.16
CA PRO A 269 24.80 -15.67 8.39
C PRO A 269 24.00 -14.65 9.22
N VAL A 270 23.54 -13.59 8.57
CA VAL A 270 22.56 -12.65 9.16
C VAL A 270 21.25 -13.39 9.37
N ARG A 271 20.70 -13.32 10.59
CA ARG A 271 19.39 -13.89 10.89
C ARG A 271 18.29 -12.94 10.42
N ASP A 272 17.98 -13.03 9.15
CA ASP A 272 16.95 -12.26 8.46
C ASP A 272 16.01 -13.22 7.69
N PRO A 273 14.70 -13.26 7.99
CA PRO A 273 13.74 -14.11 7.28
C PRO A 273 13.29 -13.49 5.94
N ASP A 274 13.44 -12.16 5.80
CA ASP A 274 13.14 -11.40 4.60
C ASP A 274 14.40 -11.29 3.70
N ALA A 275 15.43 -12.09 4.02
CA ALA A 275 16.67 -12.22 3.30
C ALA A 275 16.49 -12.80 1.90
N THR A 276 17.45 -12.46 1.05
CA THR A 276 17.23 -12.32 -0.38
C THR A 276 18.24 -13.17 -1.16
N ALA A 277 18.07 -13.33 -2.48
CA ALA A 277 19.05 -14.06 -3.30
C ALA A 277 20.48 -13.46 -3.17
N TRP A 278 21.52 -14.25 -3.45
CA TRP A 278 22.91 -13.80 -3.28
C TRP A 278 23.43 -13.03 -4.51
N ASP A 279 23.90 -11.78 -4.31
CA ASP A 279 24.55 -10.99 -5.37
C ASP A 279 26.07 -10.92 -5.24
N ARG A 280 26.77 -11.76 -6.02
CA ARG A 280 28.23 -11.74 -6.14
C ARG A 280 28.83 -10.40 -6.62
N ASN A 281 28.03 -9.50 -7.19
CA ASN A 281 28.47 -8.21 -7.73
C ASN A 281 28.14 -7.02 -6.81
N SER A 282 27.45 -7.25 -5.68
CA SER A 282 27.07 -6.20 -4.73
C SER A 282 28.29 -5.45 -4.23
N ILE A 283 28.16 -4.15 -4.00
CA ILE A 283 29.19 -3.36 -3.32
C ILE A 283 29.46 -3.87 -1.90
N MET A 284 28.49 -4.53 -1.27
CA MET A 284 28.57 -5.09 0.09
C MET A 284 29.23 -6.48 0.15
N GLN A 285 29.66 -7.04 -0.98
CA GLN A 285 30.31 -8.35 -1.08
C GLN A 285 31.83 -8.22 -0.89
N TYR A 286 32.40 -8.90 0.11
CA TYR A 286 33.85 -9.06 0.22
C TYR A 286 34.40 -9.98 -0.88
N LYS A 287 35.66 -9.80 -1.26
CA LYS A 287 36.36 -10.74 -2.16
C LYS A 287 36.38 -12.16 -1.58
N ILE A 288 36.26 -13.14 -2.46
CA ILE A 288 36.37 -14.57 -2.13
C ILE A 288 37.37 -15.17 -3.10
N LEU A 289 38.48 -15.73 -2.60
CA LEU A 289 39.43 -16.45 -3.44
C LEU A 289 38.99 -17.92 -3.59
N ALA A 290 39.26 -18.53 -4.75
CA ALA A 290 38.87 -19.92 -5.02
C ALA A 290 39.40 -20.90 -3.95
N ASP A 291 40.64 -20.71 -3.48
CA ASP A 291 41.29 -21.58 -2.47
C ASP A 291 40.70 -21.44 -1.05
N TRP A 292 39.82 -20.44 -0.82
CA TRP A 292 39.15 -20.21 0.47
C TRP A 292 37.93 -21.12 0.68
N ASN A 293 37.53 -21.91 -0.32
CA ASN A 293 36.40 -22.82 -0.25
C ASN A 293 36.63 -24.07 -1.11
N PHE A 294 35.91 -25.15 -0.82
CA PHE A 294 36.06 -26.42 -1.55
C PHE A 294 35.23 -26.48 -2.85
N ASP A 295 34.41 -25.45 -3.11
CA ASP A 295 33.50 -25.39 -4.26
C ASP A 295 34.09 -24.62 -5.45
N GLY A 296 35.27 -24.00 -5.28
CA GLY A 296 35.95 -23.18 -6.28
C GLY A 296 35.30 -21.82 -6.54
N VAL A 297 34.39 -21.38 -5.67
CA VAL A 297 33.71 -20.08 -5.76
C VAL A 297 34.74 -18.95 -5.66
N SER A 298 34.70 -18.03 -6.61
CA SER A 298 35.58 -16.86 -6.65
C SER A 298 34.80 -15.59 -6.95
N VAL A 299 35.10 -14.53 -6.19
CA VAL A 299 34.49 -13.20 -6.28
C VAL A 299 35.62 -12.17 -6.18
N GLY A 300 35.67 -11.26 -7.14
CA GLY A 300 36.64 -10.17 -7.15
C GLY A 300 36.30 -9.08 -6.15
N GLU A 301 37.00 -7.96 -6.25
CA GLU A 301 36.59 -6.72 -5.58
C GLU A 301 35.57 -6.01 -6.48
N ASN A 302 34.41 -5.66 -5.92
CA ASN A 302 33.37 -4.90 -6.61
C ASN A 302 33.58 -3.41 -6.34
N TRP A 303 33.43 -2.55 -7.35
CA TRP A 303 33.85 -1.13 -7.30
C TRP A 303 32.71 -0.12 -7.45
N VAL A 304 31.49 -0.60 -7.70
CA VAL A 304 30.28 0.18 -8.00
C VAL A 304 29.07 -0.52 -7.38
N LEU A 305 27.97 0.21 -7.23
CA LEU A 305 26.65 -0.37 -6.93
C LEU A 305 26.23 -1.33 -8.07
N SER A 306 25.86 -2.55 -7.71
CA SER A 306 25.17 -3.48 -8.60
C SER A 306 23.74 -2.99 -8.91
N ASP A 307 23.06 -3.59 -9.88
CA ASP A 307 21.65 -3.27 -10.12
C ASP A 307 20.73 -3.80 -9.01
N GLN A 308 21.18 -4.80 -8.26
CA GLN A 308 20.49 -5.35 -7.10
C GLN A 308 20.65 -4.46 -5.86
N ASP A 309 21.84 -3.88 -5.61
CA ASP A 309 22.05 -2.83 -4.60
C ASP A 309 21.07 -1.66 -4.81
N LYS A 310 20.93 -1.20 -6.06
CA LYS A 310 20.07 -0.07 -6.48
C LYS A 310 18.59 -0.39 -6.33
N ALA A 311 18.18 -1.61 -6.63
CA ALA A 311 16.78 -2.05 -6.50
C ALA A 311 16.39 -2.24 -5.04
N PHE A 312 17.24 -2.92 -4.26
CA PHE A 312 17.05 -3.13 -2.83
C PHE A 312 16.95 -1.82 -2.07
N ILE A 313 17.89 -0.89 -2.26
CA ILE A 313 17.91 0.36 -1.50
C ILE A 313 16.72 1.27 -1.85
N ARG A 314 16.16 1.11 -3.07
CA ARG A 314 14.91 1.76 -3.48
C ARG A 314 13.68 1.12 -2.84
N ALA A 315 13.64 -0.21 -2.68
CA ALA A 315 12.57 -0.89 -1.94
C ALA A 315 12.63 -0.62 -0.41
N MET A 316 13.85 -0.37 0.10
CA MET A 316 14.14 0.03 1.47
C MET A 316 13.74 1.48 1.76
N TYR A 317 14.09 2.40 0.86
CA TYR A 317 13.84 3.84 0.98
C TYR A 317 13.12 4.36 -0.29
N PRO A 318 11.82 4.06 -0.45
CA PRO A 318 11.07 4.38 -1.67
C PRO A 318 10.92 5.88 -1.91
N PRO A 319 10.74 6.33 -3.17
CA PRO A 319 10.52 7.74 -3.51
C PRO A 319 9.46 8.42 -2.63
N THR A 320 9.78 9.57 -2.05
CA THR A 320 8.82 10.38 -1.27
C THR A 320 8.12 11.37 -2.18
N GLN A 321 6.79 11.45 -2.12
CA GLN A 321 6.05 12.57 -2.71
C GLN A 321 6.24 13.81 -1.84
N VAL A 322 6.29 14.99 -2.45
CA VAL A 322 6.13 16.27 -1.73
C VAL A 322 4.65 16.52 -1.44
N ASP A 323 4.35 17.17 -0.32
CA ASP A 323 3.00 17.67 -0.03
C ASP A 323 2.50 18.58 -1.15
N LYS A 324 1.26 18.34 -1.57
CA LYS A 324 0.50 19.16 -2.53
C LYS A 324 -0.89 19.50 -1.98
N GLY A 325 -1.24 19.00 -0.79
CA GLY A 325 -2.60 18.90 -0.26
C GLY A 325 -3.47 17.83 -0.94
N TYR A 326 -2.95 17.12 -1.94
CA TYR A 326 -3.65 16.05 -2.67
C TYR A 326 -2.69 15.07 -3.33
N TRP A 327 -3.21 13.90 -3.70
CA TRP A 327 -2.51 12.90 -4.53
C TRP A 327 -3.53 12.14 -5.39
N LEU A 328 -3.12 11.77 -6.61
CA LEU A 328 -3.90 10.96 -7.56
C LEU A 328 -3.11 9.71 -7.98
N SER A 329 -3.79 8.57 -8.13
CA SER A 329 -3.15 7.27 -8.44
C SER A 329 -2.36 7.20 -9.74
N GLY A 330 -2.59 8.13 -10.70
CA GLY A 330 -1.76 8.27 -11.88
C GLY A 330 -0.30 8.64 -11.58
N GLU A 331 -0.03 9.20 -10.40
CA GLU A 331 1.31 9.60 -9.94
C GLU A 331 2.16 8.40 -9.49
N SER A 332 1.53 7.26 -9.14
CA SER A 332 2.21 5.99 -8.80
C SER A 332 2.85 5.29 -10.00
N GLY A 333 2.40 5.60 -11.22
CA GLY A 333 2.74 4.85 -12.44
C GLY A 333 2.09 3.46 -12.56
N GLN A 334 1.27 3.02 -11.59
CA GLN A 334 0.65 1.69 -11.56
C GLN A 334 -0.88 1.78 -11.76
N ILE A 335 -1.36 1.15 -12.84
CA ILE A 335 -2.70 1.43 -13.43
C ILE A 335 -3.78 0.34 -13.21
N ASN A 336 -3.49 -0.71 -12.42
CA ASN A 336 -4.46 -1.75 -12.03
C ASN A 336 -4.10 -2.29 -10.64
N GLN A 337 -4.61 -1.68 -9.57
CA GLN A 337 -4.39 -2.16 -8.19
C GLN A 337 -5.69 -2.10 -7.38
N THR A 338 -5.80 -2.95 -6.36
CA THR A 338 -6.85 -2.84 -5.33
C THR A 338 -6.45 -1.93 -4.17
N SER A 339 -5.17 -1.59 -4.05
CA SER A 339 -4.57 -0.80 -2.98
C SER A 339 -3.47 0.12 -3.51
N TRP A 340 -3.16 1.18 -2.76
CA TRP A 340 -2.00 2.05 -3.01
C TRP A 340 -1.40 2.50 -1.67
N SER A 341 -0.08 2.67 -1.64
CA SER A 341 0.67 3.14 -0.46
C SER A 341 1.73 4.15 -0.89
N GLU A 342 1.59 5.40 -0.46
CA GLU A 342 2.43 6.51 -0.93
C GLU A 342 2.98 7.33 0.25
N ASN A 343 4.30 7.51 0.30
CA ASN A 343 4.94 8.24 1.39
C ASN A 343 4.95 9.75 1.09
N ILE A 344 4.09 10.50 1.78
CA ILE A 344 3.90 11.94 1.62
C ILE A 344 4.78 12.67 2.64
N ARG A 345 5.71 13.52 2.17
CA ARG A 345 6.52 14.40 3.02
C ARG A 345 5.90 15.79 3.10
N TYR A 346 5.73 16.31 4.32
CA TYR A 346 5.24 17.68 4.54
C TYR A 346 6.18 18.75 3.96
N ASP A 347 5.60 19.91 3.60
CA ASP A 347 6.33 21.14 3.22
C ASP A 347 7.41 21.54 4.26
N SER A 348 7.15 21.26 5.54
CA SER A 348 8.03 21.58 6.66
C SER A 348 7.92 20.57 7.80
N GLU A 349 9.00 20.37 8.54
CA GLU A 349 9.01 19.55 9.77
C GLU A 349 8.22 20.24 10.90
N TYR A 350 7.22 19.55 11.44
CA TYR A 350 6.42 19.98 12.58
C TYR A 350 7.07 19.65 13.93
N SER A 351 6.71 20.37 15.00
CA SER A 351 7.20 20.05 16.36
C SER A 351 6.68 18.72 16.94
N ALA A 352 5.56 18.23 16.39
CA ALA A 352 4.93 16.95 16.67
C ALA A 352 4.05 16.57 15.45
N PRO A 353 3.60 15.32 15.28
CA PRO A 353 2.78 14.93 14.14
C PRO A 353 1.48 15.75 14.05
N PRO A 354 1.14 16.37 12.90
CA PRO A 354 -0.06 17.18 12.76
C PRO A 354 -1.32 16.30 12.77
N LEU A 355 -2.47 16.89 13.09
CA LEU A 355 -3.76 16.23 12.88
C LEU A 355 -4.10 16.26 11.38
N LEU A 356 -4.30 15.10 10.78
CA LEU A 356 -4.63 14.94 9.35
C LEU A 356 -6.12 14.66 9.16
N GLY A 357 -6.82 15.56 8.47
CA GLY A 357 -8.17 15.30 7.97
C GLY A 357 -8.10 14.89 6.51
N LEU A 358 -8.43 13.64 6.17
CA LEU A 358 -8.41 13.13 4.79
C LEU A 358 -9.82 13.02 4.20
N GLY A 359 -9.94 13.14 2.88
CA GLY A 359 -11.18 12.94 2.15
C GLY A 359 -10.94 12.50 0.71
N LEU A 360 -11.84 11.69 0.15
CA LEU A 360 -11.76 11.25 -1.24
C LEU A 360 -11.97 12.42 -2.20
N SER A 361 -11.04 12.57 -3.14
CA SER A 361 -11.11 13.54 -4.24
C SER A 361 -11.23 12.86 -5.60
N ARG A 362 -10.80 11.60 -5.75
CA ARG A 362 -10.92 10.83 -7.01
C ARG A 362 -11.35 9.39 -6.79
N ILE A 363 -12.19 8.90 -7.70
CA ILE A 363 -12.64 7.51 -7.84
C ILE A 363 -12.63 7.17 -9.33
N ASP A 364 -12.05 6.04 -9.74
CA ASP A 364 -12.25 5.43 -11.07
C ASP A 364 -12.48 3.92 -10.86
N ALA A 365 -13.71 3.56 -10.48
CA ALA A 365 -14.10 2.20 -10.12
C ALA A 365 -14.98 1.57 -11.20
N TRP A 366 -14.70 0.31 -11.54
CA TRP A 366 -15.57 -0.51 -12.38
C TRP A 366 -16.36 -1.52 -11.55
N HIS A 367 -17.68 -1.47 -11.72
CA HIS A 367 -18.64 -2.41 -11.20
C HIS A 367 -18.58 -3.70 -12.02
N ASP A 368 -18.19 -4.80 -11.38
CA ASP A 368 -18.47 -6.14 -11.90
C ASP A 368 -19.97 -6.43 -11.70
N PRO A 369 -20.77 -6.68 -12.76
CA PRO A 369 -22.19 -7.01 -12.64
C PRO A 369 -22.49 -8.31 -11.88
N MET A 370 -21.49 -9.17 -11.67
CA MET A 370 -21.56 -10.39 -10.86
C MET A 370 -20.97 -10.23 -9.45
N GLY A 371 -20.26 -9.13 -9.18
CA GLY A 371 -19.66 -8.85 -7.86
C GLY A 371 -20.68 -8.34 -6.83
N THR A 372 -20.32 -8.31 -5.55
CA THR A 372 -21.17 -7.78 -4.46
C THR A 372 -21.29 -6.25 -4.48
N TYR A 373 -20.22 -5.55 -4.91
CA TYR A 373 -20.10 -4.10 -4.81
C TYR A 373 -19.96 -3.46 -6.20
N ALA A 374 -20.61 -2.32 -6.40
CA ALA A 374 -20.39 -1.48 -7.58
C ALA A 374 -19.21 -0.52 -7.42
N VAL A 375 -18.91 -0.13 -6.17
CA VAL A 375 -17.72 0.64 -5.80
C VAL A 375 -17.33 0.24 -4.38
N CYS A 376 -16.04 0.07 -4.15
CA CYS A 376 -15.41 -0.05 -2.85
C CYS A 376 -14.11 0.76 -2.92
N LEU A 377 -13.95 1.74 -2.03
CA LEU A 377 -12.72 2.51 -1.87
C LEU A 377 -12.70 3.16 -0.49
N SER A 378 -11.53 3.14 0.14
CA SER A 378 -11.25 3.78 1.43
C SER A 378 -9.85 4.38 1.42
N THR A 379 -9.64 5.42 2.23
CA THR A 379 -8.33 6.06 2.42
C THR A 379 -8.11 6.48 3.86
N TRP A 380 -6.88 6.35 4.33
CA TRP A 380 -6.43 6.75 5.66
C TRP A 380 -4.94 7.11 5.64
N ALA A 381 -4.46 7.70 6.73
CA ALA A 381 -3.04 7.98 6.93
C ALA A 381 -2.47 7.01 7.97
N GLU A 382 -1.30 6.44 7.69
CA GLU A 382 -0.50 5.65 8.61
C GLU A 382 0.85 6.33 8.89
N ASN A 383 1.57 5.84 9.91
CA ASN A 383 2.93 6.24 10.23
C ASN A 383 3.17 7.77 10.27
N ASN A 384 2.14 8.54 10.64
CA ASN A 384 2.17 10.00 10.71
C ASN A 384 3.20 10.48 11.76
N ARG A 385 4.16 11.29 11.30
CA ARG A 385 5.32 11.79 12.05
C ARG A 385 5.38 13.31 11.98
N ALA A 386 6.44 13.91 12.53
CA ALA A 386 6.75 15.33 12.35
C ALA A 386 7.01 15.73 10.88
N THR A 387 7.36 14.75 10.05
CA THR A 387 8.09 14.88 8.78
C THR A 387 7.32 14.37 7.57
N MET A 388 6.45 13.39 7.77
CA MET A 388 5.76 12.63 6.72
C MET A 388 4.55 11.86 7.28
N PHE A 389 3.73 11.32 6.37
CA PHE A 389 2.80 10.23 6.64
C PHE A 389 2.73 9.28 5.44
N ASP A 390 2.26 8.06 5.65
CA ASP A 390 1.96 7.12 4.58
C ASP A 390 0.47 7.24 4.21
N LEU A 391 0.17 7.72 3.00
CA LEU A 391 -1.17 7.78 2.45
C LEU A 391 -1.56 6.39 1.93
N GLN A 392 -2.59 5.80 2.54
CA GLN A 392 -3.09 4.47 2.18
C GLN A 392 -4.41 4.55 1.41
N PHE A 393 -4.60 3.58 0.51
CA PHE A 393 -5.89 3.24 -0.09
C PHE A 393 -6.12 1.73 -0.12
N ASP A 394 -7.37 1.32 0.12
CA ASP A 394 -7.88 -0.02 -0.18
C ASP A 394 -9.29 0.09 -0.80
N GLY A 395 -9.51 -0.60 -1.91
CA GLY A 395 -10.77 -0.74 -2.62
C GLY A 395 -11.10 -2.18 -3.03
N TRP A 396 -10.44 -3.19 -2.44
CA TRP A 396 -10.80 -4.59 -2.65
C TRP A 396 -12.28 -4.86 -2.27
N PRO A 397 -13.02 -5.74 -2.98
CA PRO A 397 -12.66 -6.51 -4.16
C PRO A 397 -12.93 -5.78 -5.49
N VAL A 398 -13.23 -4.49 -5.48
CA VAL A 398 -13.62 -3.75 -6.68
C VAL A 398 -12.38 -3.40 -7.52
N ARG A 399 -12.50 -3.55 -8.84
CA ARG A 399 -11.47 -3.11 -9.78
C ARG A 399 -11.45 -1.58 -9.83
N ASN A 400 -10.50 -1.00 -9.11
CA ASN A 400 -10.20 0.42 -9.15
C ASN A 400 -9.08 0.66 -10.19
N PHE A 401 -9.40 1.41 -11.24
CA PHE A 401 -8.40 1.94 -12.19
C PHE A 401 -7.71 3.20 -11.65
N GLY A 402 -8.28 3.80 -10.61
CA GLY A 402 -7.64 4.87 -9.89
C GLY A 402 -8.40 5.38 -8.67
N ALA A 403 -7.66 6.08 -7.84
CA ALA A 403 -8.08 6.68 -6.58
C ALA A 403 -7.42 8.05 -6.41
N GLY A 404 -7.85 8.80 -5.41
CA GLY A 404 -7.18 10.01 -4.99
C GLY A 404 -7.85 10.65 -3.78
N ALA A 405 -7.04 11.37 -3.01
CA ALA A 405 -7.46 12.03 -1.79
C ALA A 405 -6.93 13.46 -1.74
N THR A 406 -7.57 14.28 -0.93
CA THR A 406 -7.02 15.52 -0.38
C THR A 406 -6.92 15.39 1.13
N TRP A 407 -5.98 16.11 1.73
CA TRP A 407 -5.83 16.18 3.18
C TRP A 407 -5.62 17.61 3.65
N VAL A 408 -5.98 17.87 4.91
CA VAL A 408 -5.73 19.14 5.59
C VAL A 408 -4.99 18.88 6.91
N GLU A 409 -3.96 19.68 7.16
CA GLU A 409 -3.02 19.55 8.28
C GLU A 409 -3.30 20.60 9.36
N PHE A 410 -3.39 20.16 10.61
CA PHE A 410 -3.44 21.05 11.77
C PHE A 410 -2.30 20.74 12.74
N ASP A 411 -1.31 21.64 12.80
CA ASP A 411 -0.36 21.68 13.90
C ASP A 411 -1.09 21.90 15.23
N ALA A 412 -0.83 21.04 16.21
CA ALA A 412 -1.41 21.12 17.54
C ALA A 412 -0.93 22.36 18.33
N GLY A 413 0.22 22.94 17.99
CA GLY A 413 0.71 24.20 18.57
C GLY A 413 -0.10 25.41 18.10
N ARG A 414 -0.33 25.51 16.79
CA ARG A 414 -1.11 26.58 16.12
C ARG A 414 -2.62 26.42 16.32
N TYR A 415 -3.13 25.20 16.42
CA TYR A 415 -4.56 24.88 16.45
C TYR A 415 -4.96 23.90 17.60
N PRO A 416 -4.64 24.21 18.88
CA PRO A 416 -4.80 23.26 20.01
C PRO A 416 -6.24 22.84 20.33
N ASN A 417 -7.23 23.55 19.79
CA ASN A 417 -8.66 23.27 19.97
C ASN A 417 -9.36 22.76 18.70
N VAL A 418 -8.59 22.39 17.65
CA VAL A 418 -9.14 21.65 16.51
C VAL A 418 -9.16 20.15 16.83
N GLU A 419 -10.22 19.47 16.42
CA GLU A 419 -10.34 18.02 16.52
C GLU A 419 -10.51 17.41 15.14
N VAL A 420 -9.72 16.39 14.81
CA VAL A 420 -9.89 15.56 13.62
C VAL A 420 -10.18 14.13 14.04
N ASN A 421 -11.19 13.51 13.44
CA ASN A 421 -11.65 12.15 13.75
C ASN A 421 -12.33 11.53 12.52
N THR A 422 -12.43 10.20 12.48
CA THR A 422 -13.29 9.48 11.52
C THR A 422 -14.41 8.74 12.26
N ARG A 423 -15.59 8.65 11.63
CA ARG A 423 -16.69 7.75 12.03
C ARG A 423 -17.21 7.02 10.81
N GLY A 424 -17.67 5.80 11.02
CA GLY A 424 -18.19 4.99 9.93
C GLY A 424 -18.71 3.65 10.39
N PHE A 425 -19.07 2.83 9.41
CA PHE A 425 -19.56 1.47 9.57
C PHE A 425 -19.01 0.59 8.46
N SER A 426 -18.92 -0.71 8.73
CA SER A 426 -18.80 -1.76 7.72
C SER A 426 -19.64 -2.94 8.19
N PHE A 427 -20.54 -3.42 7.34
CA PHE A 427 -21.53 -4.45 7.66
C PHE A 427 -21.58 -5.54 6.56
N PRO A 428 -21.75 -6.83 6.91
CA PRO A 428 -21.87 -7.92 5.93
C PRO A 428 -23.24 -7.93 5.22
N ALA A 429 -24.24 -7.25 5.77
CA ALA A 429 -25.55 -7.02 5.16
C ALA A 429 -25.75 -5.51 4.96
N PRO A 430 -26.38 -5.08 3.86
CA PRO A 430 -26.48 -3.66 3.52
C PRO A 430 -27.43 -2.90 4.46
N THR A 431 -27.15 -1.62 4.65
CA THR A 431 -28.03 -0.63 5.29
C THR A 431 -28.37 0.50 4.31
N ARG A 432 -29.41 1.28 4.65
CA ARG A 432 -29.73 2.56 4.00
C ARG A 432 -29.15 3.76 4.74
N ALA A 433 -28.88 3.62 6.05
CA ALA A 433 -28.33 4.70 6.86
C ALA A 433 -27.62 4.20 8.12
N GLN A 434 -26.64 4.96 8.59
CA GLN A 434 -26.08 4.86 9.94
C GLN A 434 -25.96 6.26 10.54
N GLY A 435 -26.48 6.43 11.77
CA GLY A 435 -26.37 7.66 12.55
C GLY A 435 -25.30 7.56 13.64
N PHE A 436 -24.65 8.69 13.92
CA PHE A 436 -23.61 8.85 14.94
C PHE A 436 -23.89 10.11 15.77
N ASN A 437 -23.90 9.98 17.09
CA ASN A 437 -23.89 11.13 18.00
C ASN A 437 -22.44 11.53 18.26
N ILE A 438 -22.04 12.69 17.74
CA ILE A 438 -20.69 13.24 17.90
C ILE A 438 -20.68 14.10 19.15
N ARG A 439 -19.84 13.74 20.11
CA ARG A 439 -19.47 14.59 21.25
C ARG A 439 -18.07 15.15 21.00
N PHE A 440 -17.91 16.46 21.13
CA PHE A 440 -16.61 17.12 21.03
C PHE A 440 -15.78 16.84 22.29
N ARG A 441 -14.45 16.75 22.15
CA ARG A 441 -13.48 16.58 23.24
C ARG A 441 -13.63 17.72 24.26
N ASN A 442 -13.76 18.94 23.75
CA ASN A 442 -13.94 20.16 24.55
C ASN A 442 -15.31 20.79 24.29
N ALA A 443 -15.81 21.60 25.24
CA ALA A 443 -16.94 22.49 25.01
C ALA A 443 -16.43 23.81 24.41
N HIS A 444 -17.02 24.25 23.30
CA HIS A 444 -16.65 25.50 22.63
C HIS A 444 -17.50 26.68 23.13
N ALA A 445 -16.97 27.90 23.06
CA ALA A 445 -17.69 29.12 23.49
C ALA A 445 -18.90 29.45 22.58
N ALA A 446 -18.84 29.05 21.31
CA ALA A 446 -19.92 29.10 20.33
C ALA A 446 -19.90 27.80 19.51
N PRO A 447 -21.01 27.41 18.84
CA PRO A 447 -21.02 26.23 17.97
C PRO A 447 -19.88 26.27 16.93
N PRO A 448 -18.99 25.26 16.90
CA PRO A 448 -17.84 25.25 16.00
C PRO A 448 -18.24 25.10 14.53
N LYS A 449 -17.34 25.48 13.63
CA LYS A 449 -17.39 25.07 12.22
C LYS A 449 -17.11 23.57 12.19
N VAL A 450 -17.94 22.79 11.49
CA VAL A 450 -17.71 21.34 11.32
C VAL A 450 -17.64 21.03 9.83
N LEU A 451 -16.47 20.57 9.37
CA LEU A 451 -16.26 20.02 8.04
C LEU A 451 -16.46 18.49 8.09
N VAL A 452 -17.01 17.93 7.02
CA VAL A 452 -17.18 16.47 6.85
C VAL A 452 -16.76 16.08 5.42
N TRP A 453 -15.99 15.00 5.29
CA TRP A 453 -15.61 14.38 4.01
C TRP A 453 -15.84 12.88 4.09
N LEU A 454 -16.28 12.26 2.98
CA LEU A 454 -16.22 10.81 2.82
C LEU A 454 -14.75 10.41 2.62
N ASN A 455 -14.22 9.58 3.53
CA ASN A 455 -12.89 8.97 3.40
C ASN A 455 -13.00 7.45 3.11
N GLY A 456 -14.20 6.91 2.99
CA GLY A 456 -14.41 5.57 2.45
C GLY A 456 -15.87 5.21 2.23
N LEU A 457 -16.12 4.30 1.31
CA LEU A 457 -17.45 3.88 0.88
C LEU A 457 -17.40 2.47 0.26
N ALA A 458 -18.45 1.68 0.48
CA ALA A 458 -18.77 0.51 -0.33
C ALA A 458 -20.27 0.44 -0.59
N MET A 459 -20.66 0.38 -1.87
CA MET A 459 -22.06 0.37 -2.32
C MET A 459 -22.35 -0.87 -3.16
N GLY A 460 -23.56 -1.43 -3.02
CA GLY A 460 -23.99 -2.67 -3.64
C GLY A 460 -24.03 -2.63 -5.17
N SER A 461 -23.89 -3.80 -5.79
CA SER A 461 -23.94 -4.01 -7.24
C SER A 461 -25.36 -3.97 -7.82
N GLY A 462 -26.33 -4.61 -7.16
CA GLY A 462 -27.69 -4.85 -7.66
C GLY A 462 -28.64 -3.64 -7.69
N THR A 463 -28.14 -2.42 -7.52
CA THR A 463 -28.94 -1.20 -7.31
C THR A 463 -29.33 -0.52 -8.63
N GLN A 464 -30.37 0.32 -8.63
CA GLN A 464 -30.69 1.20 -9.78
C GLN A 464 -29.85 2.49 -9.80
N SER A 465 -29.17 2.79 -8.70
CA SER A 465 -28.36 4.00 -8.47
C SER A 465 -27.29 3.70 -7.43
N LYS A 466 -26.12 4.31 -7.57
CA LYS A 466 -24.96 4.14 -6.69
C LYS A 466 -24.74 5.46 -5.96
N CYS A 467 -25.50 5.67 -4.88
CA CYS A 467 -25.57 6.96 -4.18
C CYS A 467 -25.35 6.85 -2.67
N MET A 468 -24.59 7.79 -2.13
CA MET A 468 -24.28 7.91 -0.71
C MET A 468 -24.01 9.38 -0.37
N GLY A 469 -24.40 9.80 0.82
CA GLY A 469 -23.99 11.09 1.35
C GLY A 469 -23.94 11.16 2.86
N THR A 470 -23.16 12.12 3.34
CA THR A 470 -23.16 12.56 4.73
C THR A 470 -24.24 13.62 4.96
N THR A 471 -24.85 13.62 6.14
CA THR A 471 -25.76 14.68 6.61
C THR A 471 -25.36 15.08 8.02
N LEU A 472 -25.16 16.38 8.24
CA LEU A 472 -24.86 16.94 9.56
C LEU A 472 -26.13 17.55 10.18
N GLY A 473 -26.45 17.16 11.41
CA GLY A 473 -27.51 17.78 12.19
C GLY A 473 -27.07 19.09 12.87
N PRO A 474 -27.94 19.71 13.69
CA PRO A 474 -27.63 20.96 14.39
C PRO A 474 -26.34 20.85 15.21
N VAL A 475 -25.39 21.75 14.95
CA VAL A 475 -24.15 21.86 15.73
C VAL A 475 -24.43 22.67 17.00
N THR A 476 -24.08 22.10 18.14
CA THR A 476 -24.14 22.76 19.46
C THR A 476 -22.73 23.10 19.94
N THR A 477 -22.58 23.67 21.14
CA THR A 477 -21.26 23.91 21.75
C THR A 477 -20.53 22.64 22.22
N THR A 478 -21.21 21.49 22.30
CA THR A 478 -20.67 20.24 22.88
C THR A 478 -20.76 19.01 21.98
N GLY A 479 -21.44 19.13 20.83
CA GLY A 479 -21.61 18.04 19.89
C GLY A 479 -22.58 18.34 18.74
N CYS A 480 -22.76 17.35 17.87
CA CYS A 480 -23.71 17.34 16.76
C CYS A 480 -24.14 15.89 16.45
N SER A 481 -25.12 15.70 15.56
CA SER A 481 -25.34 14.40 14.92
C SER A 481 -24.73 14.38 13.52
N LEU A 482 -24.18 13.23 13.14
CA LEU A 482 -23.69 12.92 11.79
C LEU A 482 -24.40 11.67 11.31
N ALA A 483 -24.93 11.67 10.11
CA ALA A 483 -25.45 10.47 9.44
C ALA A 483 -24.69 10.23 8.13
N ILE A 484 -24.54 8.96 7.76
CA ILE A 484 -24.13 8.51 6.43
C ILE A 484 -25.27 7.66 5.89
N SER A 485 -25.81 8.01 4.71
CA SER A 485 -27.02 7.37 4.17
C SER A 485 -27.03 7.31 2.65
N SER A 486 -27.83 6.40 2.09
CA SER A 486 -28.20 6.43 0.68
C SER A 486 -29.02 7.69 0.41
N LEU A 487 -28.86 8.28 -0.78
CA LEU A 487 -29.62 9.49 -1.16
C LEU A 487 -31.03 9.15 -1.66
N ASN A 488 -31.31 7.88 -1.90
CA ASN A 488 -32.61 7.34 -2.28
C ASN A 488 -32.86 5.96 -1.65
N SER A 489 -33.96 5.31 -2.04
CA SER A 489 -34.40 3.99 -1.57
C SER A 489 -33.64 2.80 -2.17
N ASP A 490 -32.75 3.03 -3.14
CA ASP A 490 -32.32 2.01 -4.10
C ASP A 490 -30.83 1.68 -3.97
N SER A 491 -29.97 2.64 -3.59
CA SER A 491 -28.55 2.39 -3.26
C SER A 491 -28.35 1.66 -1.91
N ASP A 492 -27.78 0.45 -1.94
CA ASP A 492 -27.46 -0.37 -0.76
C ASP A 492 -26.05 -0.06 -0.24
N LEU A 493 -25.90 0.29 1.04
CA LEU A 493 -24.60 0.65 1.63
C LEU A 493 -24.04 -0.46 2.51
N TYR A 494 -22.80 -0.88 2.26
CA TYR A 494 -22.11 -1.89 3.06
C TYR A 494 -21.04 -1.29 3.97
N MET A 495 -20.29 -0.30 3.45
CA MET A 495 -19.35 0.50 4.22
C MET A 495 -19.61 1.99 3.96
N GLY A 496 -19.41 2.82 4.99
CA GLY A 496 -19.38 4.27 4.84
C GLY A 496 -18.54 4.88 5.95
N ASN A 497 -17.47 5.57 5.58
CA ASN A 497 -16.52 6.23 6.48
C ASN A 497 -16.47 7.73 6.15
N ALA A 498 -16.65 8.55 7.16
CA ALA A 498 -16.55 10.00 7.07
C ALA A 498 -15.55 10.56 8.10
N THR A 499 -14.54 11.27 7.60
CA THR A 499 -13.70 12.14 8.41
C THR A 499 -14.47 13.42 8.72
N TYR A 500 -14.40 13.87 9.97
CA TYR A 500 -14.91 15.17 10.38
C TYR A 500 -13.84 15.98 11.11
N VAL A 501 -13.87 17.29 10.87
CA VAL A 501 -12.97 18.26 11.49
C VAL A 501 -13.82 19.28 12.25
N VAL A 502 -13.59 19.40 13.55
CA VAL A 502 -14.23 20.38 14.44
C VAL A 502 -13.28 21.56 14.62
N ILE A 503 -13.69 22.74 14.18
CA ILE A 503 -12.87 23.96 14.18
C ILE A 503 -13.58 25.04 14.99
N PRO A 504 -12.99 25.59 16.07
CA PRO A 504 -13.59 26.68 16.84
C PRO A 504 -14.07 27.83 15.92
N ALA A 505 -15.26 28.37 16.18
CA ALA A 505 -15.94 29.31 15.29
C ALA A 505 -15.09 30.57 14.97
N ASP A 506 -14.34 31.01 15.97
CA ASP A 506 -13.43 32.15 16.02
C ASP A 506 -12.02 31.86 15.46
N THR A 507 -11.71 30.63 15.04
CA THR A 507 -10.40 30.28 14.47
C THR A 507 -10.08 31.19 13.27
N PRO A 508 -9.01 32.02 13.34
CA PRO A 508 -8.69 33.00 12.31
C PRO A 508 -8.07 32.32 11.09
N GLY A 509 -8.19 32.97 9.93
CA GLY A 509 -7.59 32.47 8.68
C GLY A 509 -8.18 31.17 8.14
N ILE A 510 -9.35 30.72 8.63
CA ILE A 510 -10.03 29.50 8.14
C ILE A 510 -11.48 29.79 7.74
N GLN A 511 -11.82 29.47 6.50
CA GLN A 511 -13.20 29.36 6.02
C GLN A 511 -13.50 27.93 5.56
N ILE A 512 -14.74 27.49 5.77
CA ILE A 512 -15.26 26.24 5.20
C ILE A 512 -16.61 26.52 4.53
N GLY A 513 -17.00 25.67 3.59
CA GLY A 513 -18.31 25.71 2.97
C GLY A 513 -18.63 24.43 2.20
N ASN A 514 -19.77 24.41 1.53
CA ASN A 514 -20.20 23.32 0.67
C ASN A 514 -20.34 23.80 -0.77
N VAL A 515 -20.23 22.87 -1.72
CA VAL A 515 -20.49 23.11 -3.15
C VAL A 515 -21.09 21.84 -3.76
N ASN A 516 -22.11 22.00 -4.61
CA ASN A 516 -22.91 20.90 -5.16
C ASN A 516 -23.20 21.08 -6.66
N ALA A 517 -22.94 20.04 -7.45
CA ALA A 517 -23.40 19.89 -8.83
C ALA A 517 -24.57 18.89 -8.84
N GLY A 518 -25.76 19.30 -9.27
CA GLY A 518 -26.88 18.38 -9.46
C GLY A 518 -27.53 17.77 -8.21
N VAL A 519 -27.22 18.24 -6.99
CA VAL A 519 -27.83 17.72 -5.74
C VAL A 519 -28.81 18.72 -5.10
N PRO A 520 -30.13 18.65 -5.41
CA PRO A 520 -31.19 19.24 -4.60
C PRO A 520 -31.46 18.43 -3.32
N GLY A 521 -32.18 19.02 -2.36
CA GLY A 521 -32.48 18.40 -1.06
C GLY A 521 -33.24 17.07 -1.17
N ILE A 522 -32.85 16.10 -0.34
CA ILE A 522 -33.27 14.69 -0.38
C ILE A 522 -34.79 14.51 -0.17
N GLY A 523 -35.45 13.85 -1.13
CA GLY A 523 -36.86 13.42 -1.08
C GLY A 523 -37.69 14.00 -2.25
N ALA A 524 -38.41 13.22 -3.07
CA ALA A 524 -38.77 11.80 -3.04
C ALA A 524 -38.59 11.20 -4.47
N VAL A 525 -38.36 9.90 -4.72
CA VAL A 525 -39.26 8.73 -4.56
C VAL A 525 -40.69 8.95 -5.09
N PRO A 526 -41.24 8.12 -6.00
CA PRO A 526 -40.63 7.21 -6.97
C PRO A 526 -40.74 7.75 -8.43
N GLY A 527 -39.95 7.20 -9.36
CA GLY A 527 -39.86 7.71 -10.75
C GLY A 527 -38.68 8.65 -10.94
N HIS A 528 -37.49 8.18 -10.58
CA HIS A 528 -36.25 8.96 -10.40
C HIS A 528 -35.63 9.44 -11.72
N GLN A 529 -36.25 10.43 -12.37
CA GLN A 529 -35.63 11.17 -13.48
C GLN A 529 -34.79 12.33 -12.95
N VAL A 530 -33.59 12.03 -12.45
CA VAL A 530 -32.54 13.04 -12.28
C VAL A 530 -31.90 13.31 -13.64
N VAL A 531 -31.69 14.57 -13.98
CA VAL A 531 -30.98 14.96 -15.21
C VAL A 531 -29.50 14.63 -15.03
N VAL A 532 -28.96 13.79 -15.92
CA VAL A 532 -27.52 13.46 -15.94
C VAL A 532 -26.71 14.74 -16.04
N GLN A 533 -25.77 14.93 -15.13
CA GLN A 533 -24.91 16.12 -15.07
C GLN A 533 -23.96 16.15 -16.26
N PRO A 534 -23.49 17.34 -16.70
CA PRO A 534 -22.42 17.41 -17.68
C PRO A 534 -21.16 16.70 -17.15
N ALA A 535 -20.36 16.18 -18.09
CA ALA A 535 -19.13 15.45 -17.80
C ALA A 535 -18.06 16.28 -17.04
N SER A 536 -18.21 17.60 -17.00
CA SER A 536 -17.43 18.51 -16.16
C SER A 536 -18.33 19.62 -15.62
N ASN A 537 -18.14 20.00 -14.36
CA ASN A 537 -18.95 20.99 -13.66
C ASN A 537 -18.03 22.03 -13.01
N ALA A 538 -17.99 23.24 -13.56
CA ALA A 538 -17.19 24.35 -13.01
C ALA A 538 -18.07 25.32 -12.19
N ILE A 539 -17.90 25.34 -10.87
CA ILE A 539 -18.74 26.11 -9.94
C ILE A 539 -17.89 27.19 -9.23
N PRO A 540 -18.12 28.49 -9.49
CA PRO A 540 -17.37 29.56 -8.84
C PRO A 540 -17.85 29.78 -7.39
N VAL A 541 -16.95 29.56 -6.44
CA VAL A 541 -17.16 29.76 -5.00
C VAL A 541 -16.53 31.08 -4.58
N ARG A 542 -17.22 31.89 -3.76
CA ARG A 542 -16.70 33.14 -3.20
C ARG A 542 -16.47 33.02 -1.70
N PHE A 543 -15.34 33.54 -1.23
CA PHE A 543 -15.08 33.73 0.19
C PHE A 543 -15.86 34.93 0.75
N ALA A 544 -15.96 35.02 2.07
CA ALA A 544 -16.52 36.23 2.68
C ALA A 544 -15.62 37.44 2.37
N ALA A 545 -16.22 38.64 2.25
CA ALA A 545 -15.47 39.85 1.95
C ALA A 545 -14.40 40.13 3.02
N GLY A 546 -13.14 40.23 2.60
CA GLY A 546 -12.00 40.44 3.50
C GLY A 546 -11.53 39.21 4.29
N ALA A 547 -11.99 38.00 3.95
CA ALA A 547 -11.61 36.77 4.66
C ALA A 547 -10.11 36.44 4.61
N PHE A 548 -9.43 36.79 3.51
CA PHE A 548 -8.03 36.49 3.27
C PHE A 548 -7.30 37.71 2.68
N SER A 549 -6.07 37.96 3.13
CA SER A 549 -5.16 38.98 2.59
C SER A 549 -4.08 38.41 1.68
N THR A 550 -3.80 37.10 1.80
CA THR A 550 -2.93 36.28 0.94
C THR A 550 -3.75 35.15 0.33
N VAL A 551 -3.30 34.57 -0.79
CA VAL A 551 -4.01 33.46 -1.43
C VAL A 551 -3.95 32.22 -0.52
N PRO A 552 -5.08 31.60 -0.13
CA PRO A 552 -5.10 30.43 0.75
C PRO A 552 -4.74 29.12 0.02
N LYS A 553 -4.23 28.11 0.75
CA LYS A 553 -4.36 26.70 0.31
C LYS A 553 -5.87 26.36 0.39
N VAL A 554 -6.42 25.71 -0.64
CA VAL A 554 -7.83 25.30 -0.71
C VAL A 554 -7.93 23.81 -1.01
N PHE A 555 -8.70 23.11 -0.20
CA PHE A 555 -8.85 21.66 -0.23
C PHE A 555 -10.34 21.31 -0.42
N LEU A 556 -10.63 20.35 -1.30
CA LEU A 556 -11.99 19.93 -1.67
C LEU A 556 -12.05 18.40 -1.78
N ALA A 557 -12.93 17.80 -1.00
CA ALA A 557 -13.26 16.37 -1.07
C ALA A 557 -14.77 16.17 -1.02
N VAL A 558 -15.25 15.04 -1.55
CA VAL A 558 -16.69 14.78 -1.58
C VAL A 558 -17.27 14.47 -0.21
N ASN A 559 -18.52 14.88 -0.04
CA ASN A 559 -19.35 14.56 1.10
C ASN A 559 -20.65 13.85 0.68
N GLN A 560 -21.03 13.91 -0.61
CA GLN A 560 -22.14 13.17 -1.22
C GLN A 560 -21.87 12.86 -2.72
N LEU A 561 -22.38 11.75 -3.23
CA LEU A 561 -22.39 11.40 -4.66
C LEU A 561 -23.65 10.60 -5.05
N ASP A 562 -24.09 10.75 -6.30
CA ASP A 562 -25.19 10.01 -6.92
C ASP A 562 -24.83 9.68 -8.38
N TYR A 563 -24.88 8.39 -8.73
CA TYR A 563 -24.57 7.85 -10.06
C TYR A 563 -25.67 6.86 -10.47
N SER A 564 -25.90 6.72 -11.78
CA SER A 564 -26.86 5.74 -12.31
C SER A 564 -26.40 4.29 -12.08
N ARG A 565 -27.20 3.33 -12.58
CA ARG A 565 -26.89 1.90 -12.56
C ARG A 565 -25.61 1.51 -13.32
N GLY A 566 -25.15 2.31 -14.28
CA GLY A 566 -24.09 1.97 -15.23
C GLY A 566 -22.74 1.54 -14.62
N ASP A 567 -21.92 0.85 -15.40
CA ASP A 567 -20.82 0.00 -14.90
C ASP A 567 -19.62 0.73 -14.28
N PHE A 568 -19.65 2.06 -14.16
CA PHE A 568 -18.52 2.85 -13.71
C PHE A 568 -18.95 3.96 -12.74
N VAL A 569 -18.22 4.08 -11.62
CA VAL A 569 -18.26 5.26 -10.73
C VAL A 569 -16.96 6.02 -10.92
N ARG A 570 -17.03 7.12 -11.68
CA ARG A 570 -15.87 7.93 -12.08
C ARG A 570 -16.06 9.38 -11.66
N LEU A 571 -15.21 9.83 -10.76
CA LEU A 571 -15.26 11.15 -10.15
C LEU A 571 -13.85 11.72 -10.04
N ASN A 572 -13.67 12.99 -10.38
CA ASN A 572 -12.48 13.77 -10.08
C ASN A 572 -12.91 15.15 -9.57
N ALA A 573 -12.69 15.41 -8.28
CA ALA A 573 -13.04 16.64 -7.58
C ALA A 573 -11.78 17.45 -7.26
N TYR A 574 -11.73 18.72 -7.70
CA TYR A 574 -10.53 19.56 -7.57
C TYR A 574 -10.89 21.06 -7.63
N VAL A 575 -9.88 21.93 -7.47
CA VAL A 575 -10.06 23.39 -7.49
C VAL A 575 -9.10 24.09 -8.45
N THR A 576 -9.54 25.20 -9.05
CA THR A 576 -8.73 26.13 -9.86
C THR A 576 -9.00 27.58 -9.46
N ASP A 577 -8.30 28.53 -10.10
CA ASP A 577 -8.56 29.97 -10.00
C ASP A 577 -8.53 30.54 -8.57
N VAL A 578 -7.76 29.91 -7.68
CA VAL A 578 -7.69 30.25 -6.27
C VAL A 578 -7.12 31.66 -6.08
N SER A 579 -7.88 32.50 -5.41
CA SER A 579 -7.60 33.92 -5.19
C SER A 579 -7.98 34.32 -3.76
N VAL A 580 -7.61 35.54 -3.34
CA VAL A 580 -8.09 36.11 -2.06
C VAL A 580 -9.62 36.30 -1.98
N THR A 581 -10.34 36.14 -3.10
CA THR A 581 -11.80 36.38 -3.20
C THR A 581 -12.64 35.12 -3.37
N GLY A 582 -12.03 33.98 -3.71
CA GLY A 582 -12.73 32.76 -4.10
C GLY A 582 -11.89 31.87 -5.01
N PHE A 583 -12.52 30.80 -5.51
CA PHE A 583 -11.93 29.78 -6.37
C PHE A 583 -13.01 29.12 -7.25
N THR A 584 -12.63 28.35 -8.25
CA THR A 584 -13.56 27.49 -9.01
C THR A 584 -13.46 26.06 -8.49
N ALA A 585 -14.56 25.49 -8.02
CA ALA A 585 -14.67 24.07 -7.71
C ALA A 585 -15.03 23.28 -8.98
N HIS A 586 -14.41 22.11 -9.17
CA HIS A 586 -14.69 21.21 -10.29
C HIS A 586 -15.15 19.84 -9.81
N PHE A 587 -16.11 19.27 -10.54
CA PHE A 587 -16.48 17.86 -10.43
C PHE A 587 -16.67 17.23 -11.81
N ASP A 588 -15.78 16.32 -12.16
CA ASP A 588 -15.73 15.69 -13.48
C ASP A 588 -16.04 14.18 -13.42
N THR A 589 -16.64 13.67 -14.49
CA THR A 589 -16.96 12.25 -14.74
C THR A 589 -16.63 11.92 -16.21
N TRP A 590 -16.22 10.68 -16.51
CA TRP A 590 -15.75 10.28 -17.84
C TRP A 590 -16.18 8.87 -18.23
N ALA A 591 -15.92 8.50 -19.49
CA ALA A 591 -16.03 7.14 -20.02
C ALA A 591 -17.32 6.41 -19.57
N GLN A 592 -18.47 6.98 -19.97
CA GLN A 592 -19.83 6.45 -19.79
C GLN A 592 -20.36 6.37 -18.34
N SER A 593 -19.66 6.95 -17.35
CA SER A 593 -20.23 7.18 -16.03
C SER A 593 -21.28 8.30 -16.04
N GLU A 594 -22.54 7.93 -15.78
CA GLU A 594 -23.67 8.86 -15.63
C GLU A 594 -23.75 9.38 -14.18
N MET A 595 -23.07 10.50 -13.92
CA MET A 595 -23.20 11.23 -12.66
C MET A 595 -24.57 11.94 -12.63
N LEU A 596 -25.38 11.63 -11.62
CA LEU A 596 -26.69 12.26 -11.39
C LEU A 596 -26.56 13.49 -10.46
N GLY A 597 -25.60 13.45 -9.53
CA GLY A 597 -25.22 14.59 -8.71
C GLY A 597 -24.00 14.30 -7.84
N VAL A 598 -23.36 15.35 -7.33
CA VAL A 598 -22.22 15.28 -6.42
C VAL A 598 -22.12 16.53 -5.55
N ALA A 599 -21.67 16.38 -4.31
CA ALA A 599 -21.38 17.49 -3.42
C ALA A 599 -20.07 17.25 -2.65
N GLY A 600 -19.40 18.36 -2.32
CA GLY A 600 -18.17 18.36 -1.54
C GLY A 600 -18.14 19.48 -0.51
N THR A 601 -17.46 19.22 0.59
CA THR A 601 -17.09 20.27 1.55
C THR A 601 -15.74 20.82 1.12
N TRP A 602 -15.53 22.13 1.25
CA TRP A 602 -14.23 22.75 1.05
C TRP A 602 -13.73 23.42 2.32
N ILE A 603 -12.41 23.52 2.45
CA ILE A 603 -11.72 24.32 3.46
C ILE A 603 -10.65 25.18 2.78
N ALA A 604 -10.55 26.44 3.19
CA ALA A 604 -9.57 27.40 2.72
C ALA A 604 -8.82 27.98 3.93
N MET A 605 -7.48 27.94 3.89
CA MET A 605 -6.64 28.39 5.01
C MET A 605 -5.28 28.98 4.62
N VAL A 606 -4.71 29.75 5.56
CA VAL A 606 -3.39 30.40 5.56
C VAL A 606 -2.69 30.15 6.89
#